data_AF-A0A8T5T193-F1
#
_entry.id   AF-A0A8T5T193-F1
#
_cell.length_a   1.000
_cell.length_b   1.000
_cell.length_c   1.000
_cell.angle_alpha   90.00
_cell.angle_beta   90.00
_cell.angle_gamma   90.00
#
_symmetry.space_group_name_H-M   'P 1'
#
loop_
_entity.id
_entity.type
_entity.pdbx_description
1 polymer ?
#
loop_
_entity_poly.entity_id
_entity_poly.type
_entity_poly.pdbx_seq_one_letter_code
_entity_poly.pdbx_strand_id
1 'polypeptide(L)'
;MSYKSNSSILPLLIRVGFGLVLPLFLEILIYIVYTGLRTGDFQFSAILLYTFLVIPILLIYLLTPKFLFQVGGVKKHIKQNLKSNYDKIFLKPRKFRFQDKAVPITDMEIKLHKEEHALLEQKIKNILIPELSKEAQNQYTQNFIDRSHTTRNEKLLTYNESLFLFSLISSALLLLNLTLVIILRFTSIELDFIVLDQLTNIANVIIFASIFGVLLLSSLYLMYANSKNLCSLIPKVLPIIYYEPEEEREKRITQILAIAEFPVSNLFVRRTQRELFGVIDEAKKQLLFTKLVETISWYYRDEMAKSIAWKLYKEVLEEIQIPEETKEKIEKQFKYDPLSHLISSQILTSDEEQAIKADIDYINEKIVVWDKTRSEEQTLSFLLIYRTLETIFRRSLSSLDTD
;
A
#
# COMPACT_ATOMS: atom_id res chain seq x y z
N MET A 1 -6.96 2.54 24.38
CA MET A 1 -7.23 3.95 23.99
C MET A 1 -7.57 4.03 22.51
N SER A 2 -8.71 4.64 22.15
CA SER A 2 -9.08 4.91 20.76
C SER A 2 -8.29 6.13 20.28
N TYR A 3 -7.27 5.89 19.46
CA TYR A 3 -6.67 6.96 18.66
C TYR A 3 -7.77 7.44 17.70
N LYS A 4 -8.42 8.56 18.02
CA LYS A 4 -9.10 9.36 17.00
C LYS A 4 -8.00 9.85 16.07
N SER A 5 -7.74 9.06 15.03
CA SER A 5 -7.11 9.52 13.81
C SER A 5 -7.84 10.80 13.41
N ASN A 6 -7.13 11.93 13.40
CA ASN A 6 -7.54 13.10 12.63
C ASN A 6 -7.45 12.72 11.14
N SER A 7 -8.22 11.72 10.72
CA SER A 7 -8.46 11.45 9.31
C SER A 7 -9.24 12.67 8.83
N SER A 8 -8.53 13.60 8.18
CA SER A 8 -9.18 14.69 7.50
C SER A 8 -10.25 14.07 6.60
N ILE A 9 -11.50 14.49 6.72
CA ILE A 9 -12.61 13.94 5.92
C ILE A 9 -12.40 14.28 4.42
N LEU A 10 -11.56 15.28 4.14
CA LEU A 10 -11.28 15.81 2.80
C LEU A 10 -10.76 14.77 1.77
N PRO A 11 -9.76 13.93 2.04
CA PRO A 11 -9.25 12.94 1.08
C PRO A 11 -10.22 11.78 0.86
N LEU A 12 -11.10 11.53 1.84
CA LEU A 12 -12.23 10.61 1.72
C LEU A 12 -13.30 11.21 0.81
N LEU A 13 -13.65 12.49 1.01
CA LEU A 13 -14.54 13.25 0.13
C LEU A 13 -13.98 13.38 -1.29
N ILE A 14 -12.68 13.51 -1.49
CA ILE A 14 -12.07 13.51 -2.83
C ILE A 14 -12.21 12.14 -3.47
N ARG A 15 -11.90 11.04 -2.75
CA ARG A 15 -12.05 9.67 -3.27
C ARG A 15 -13.49 9.34 -3.67
N VAL A 16 -14.43 9.63 -2.78
CA VAL A 16 -15.86 9.33 -2.99
C VAL A 16 -16.47 10.33 -3.97
N GLY A 17 -16.25 11.63 -3.75
CA GLY A 17 -16.78 12.71 -4.56
C GLY A 17 -16.29 12.65 -6.01
N PHE A 18 -14.98 12.52 -6.23
CA PHE A 18 -14.43 12.47 -7.58
C PHE A 18 -14.55 11.07 -8.21
N GLY A 19 -14.29 10.01 -7.43
CA GLY A 19 -14.26 8.65 -7.95
C GLY A 19 -15.63 8.01 -8.18
N LEU A 20 -16.61 8.30 -7.32
CA LEU A 20 -17.95 7.68 -7.36
C LEU A 20 -19.04 8.66 -7.78
N VAL A 21 -19.05 9.86 -7.18
CA VAL A 21 -20.16 10.81 -7.30
C VAL A 21 -20.09 11.59 -8.62
N LEU A 22 -18.91 12.06 -9.02
CA LEU A 22 -18.74 12.89 -10.23
C LEU A 22 -19.19 12.20 -11.54
N PRO A 23 -18.85 10.93 -11.83
CA PRO A 23 -19.37 10.24 -13.02
C PRO A 23 -20.89 10.18 -13.05
N LEU A 24 -21.51 9.91 -11.91
CA LEU A 24 -22.97 9.84 -11.78
C LEU A 24 -23.61 11.22 -11.97
N PHE A 25 -23.02 12.26 -11.38
CA PHE A 25 -23.47 13.64 -11.58
C PHE A 25 -23.38 14.09 -13.04
N LEU A 26 -22.36 13.66 -13.78
CA LEU A 26 -22.21 13.97 -15.20
C LEU A 26 -23.33 13.33 -16.05
N GLU A 27 -23.62 12.04 -15.87
CA GLU A 27 -24.75 11.38 -16.56
C GLU A 27 -26.08 12.04 -16.23
N ILE A 28 -26.25 12.40 -14.97
CA ILE A 28 -27.45 13.07 -14.47
C ILE A 28 -27.60 14.46 -15.08
N LEU A 29 -26.51 15.21 -15.20
CA LEU A 29 -26.54 16.53 -15.85
C LEU A 29 -26.89 16.39 -17.34
N ILE A 30 -26.34 15.39 -18.03
CA ILE A 30 -26.72 15.07 -19.42
C ILE A 30 -28.22 14.74 -19.51
N TYR A 31 -28.74 13.94 -18.57
CA TYR A 31 -30.16 13.58 -18.50
C TYR A 31 -31.07 14.79 -18.21
N ILE A 32 -30.69 15.68 -17.27
CA ILE A 32 -31.43 16.91 -16.96
C ILE A 32 -31.42 17.85 -18.17
N VAL A 33 -30.30 17.99 -18.87
CA VAL A 33 -30.24 18.80 -20.10
C VAL A 33 -31.19 18.22 -21.15
N TYR A 34 -31.20 16.90 -21.33
CA TYR A 34 -32.10 16.24 -22.28
C TYR A 34 -33.59 16.41 -21.91
N THR A 35 -33.97 16.22 -20.64
CA THR A 35 -35.38 16.34 -20.20
C THR A 35 -35.83 17.79 -20.06
N GLY A 36 -34.98 18.68 -19.55
CA GLY A 36 -35.28 20.11 -19.43
C GLY A 36 -35.50 20.79 -20.78
N LEU A 37 -34.81 20.34 -21.83
CA LEU A 37 -35.07 20.78 -23.21
C LEU A 37 -36.40 20.22 -23.77
N ARG A 38 -36.94 19.14 -23.22
CA ARG A 38 -38.09 18.40 -23.78
C ARG A 38 -39.41 18.63 -23.06
N THR A 39 -39.43 18.64 -21.72
CA THR A 39 -40.69 18.55 -20.94
C THR A 39 -40.95 19.74 -20.02
N GLY A 40 -39.97 20.60 -19.74
CA GLY A 40 -40.14 21.78 -18.87
C GLY A 40 -40.36 21.49 -17.37
N ASP A 41 -40.52 20.22 -16.98
CA ASP A 41 -40.79 19.79 -15.61
C ASP A 41 -39.52 19.37 -14.86
N PHE A 42 -38.96 20.30 -14.09
CA PHE A 42 -37.70 20.11 -13.35
C PHE A 42 -37.87 19.40 -11.99
N GLN A 43 -39.07 19.41 -11.39
CA GLN A 43 -39.26 18.99 -9.99
C GLN A 43 -39.31 17.46 -9.78
N PHE A 44 -40.00 16.72 -10.64
CA PHE A 44 -40.08 15.24 -10.55
C PHE A 44 -38.73 14.59 -10.87
N SER A 45 -38.02 15.13 -11.86
CA SER A 45 -36.67 14.74 -12.27
C SER A 45 -35.67 14.83 -11.11
N ALA A 46 -35.76 15.85 -10.26
CA ALA A 46 -34.87 16.08 -9.12
C ALA A 46 -35.06 15.09 -7.94
N ILE A 47 -36.29 14.62 -7.69
CA ILE A 47 -36.58 13.66 -6.61
C ILE A 47 -36.11 12.26 -6.98
N LEU A 48 -36.35 11.83 -8.23
CA LEU A 48 -35.84 10.59 -8.81
C LEU A 48 -34.30 10.58 -8.82
N LEU A 49 -33.68 11.73 -9.13
CA LEU A 49 -32.24 11.99 -8.98
C LEU A 49 -31.73 11.66 -7.58
N TYR A 50 -32.42 12.16 -6.54
CA TYR A 50 -31.95 12.10 -5.15
C TYR A 50 -31.99 10.66 -4.63
N THR A 51 -33.06 9.91 -4.92
CA THR A 51 -33.20 8.50 -4.53
C THR A 51 -32.26 7.58 -5.31
N PHE A 52 -31.98 7.85 -6.59
CA PHE A 52 -31.01 7.09 -7.40
C PHE A 52 -29.54 7.49 -7.17
N LEU A 53 -29.22 8.66 -6.61
CA LEU A 53 -27.85 9.04 -6.25
C LEU A 53 -27.46 8.52 -4.88
N VAL A 54 -28.21 8.88 -3.83
CA VAL A 54 -27.70 8.79 -2.45
C VAL A 54 -27.58 7.34 -1.98
N ILE A 55 -28.57 6.49 -2.30
CA ILE A 55 -28.60 5.09 -1.84
C ILE A 55 -27.52 4.25 -2.56
N PRO A 56 -27.36 4.32 -3.90
CA PRO A 56 -26.28 3.61 -4.58
C PRO A 56 -24.89 4.11 -4.22
N ILE A 57 -24.70 5.42 -4.00
CA ILE A 57 -23.40 5.95 -3.56
C ILE A 57 -22.98 5.35 -2.22
N LEU A 58 -23.90 5.26 -1.25
CA LEU A 58 -23.60 4.67 0.06
C LEU A 58 -23.28 3.16 -0.04
N LEU A 59 -24.05 2.41 -0.85
CA LEU A 59 -23.80 0.98 -1.08
C LEU A 59 -22.47 0.74 -1.82
N ILE A 60 -22.22 1.50 -2.88
CA ILE A 60 -20.97 1.42 -3.65
C ILE A 60 -19.79 1.79 -2.75
N TYR A 61 -19.93 2.81 -1.90
CA TYR A 61 -18.90 3.21 -0.95
C TYR A 61 -18.49 2.08 0.01
N LEU A 62 -19.45 1.38 0.61
CA LEU A 62 -19.16 0.26 1.52
C LEU A 62 -18.46 -0.91 0.82
N LEU A 63 -18.77 -1.14 -0.45
CA LEU A 63 -18.22 -2.23 -1.25
C LEU A 63 -16.92 -1.85 -1.98
N THR A 64 -16.65 -0.56 -2.13
CA THR A 64 -15.51 0.03 -2.85
C THR A 64 -14.16 -0.61 -2.50
N PRO A 65 -13.74 -0.73 -1.22
CA PRO A 65 -12.43 -1.30 -0.91
C PRO A 65 -12.31 -2.76 -1.36
N LYS A 66 -13.38 -3.56 -1.21
CA LYS A 66 -13.39 -4.95 -1.69
C LYS A 66 -13.33 -5.01 -3.21
N PHE A 67 -14.08 -4.15 -3.89
CA PHE A 67 -14.07 -4.06 -5.36
C PHE A 67 -12.71 -3.62 -5.90
N LEU A 68 -12.08 -2.59 -5.33
CA LEU A 68 -10.74 -2.14 -5.72
C LEU A 68 -9.71 -3.25 -5.60
N PHE A 69 -9.74 -3.99 -4.48
CA PHE A 69 -8.76 -5.05 -4.24
C PHE A 69 -8.96 -6.27 -5.18
N GLN A 70 -10.22 -6.59 -5.52
CA GLN A 70 -10.55 -7.73 -6.39
C GLN A 70 -10.47 -7.37 -7.88
N VAL A 71 -11.24 -6.38 -8.33
CA VAL A 71 -11.35 -5.96 -9.73
C VAL A 71 -10.11 -5.20 -10.19
N GLY A 72 -9.46 -4.45 -9.29
CA GLY A 72 -8.19 -3.79 -9.57
C GLY A 72 -7.00 -4.74 -9.73
N GLY A 73 -7.19 -6.06 -9.61
CA GLY A 73 -6.16 -7.07 -9.87
C GLY A 73 -5.17 -7.30 -8.73
N VAL A 74 -5.29 -6.55 -7.63
CA VAL A 74 -4.36 -6.56 -6.49
C VAL A 74 -4.31 -7.92 -5.81
N LYS A 75 -5.48 -8.52 -5.56
CA LYS A 75 -5.57 -9.88 -5.00
C LYS A 75 -4.80 -10.91 -5.84
N LYS A 76 -4.97 -10.84 -7.17
CA LYS A 76 -4.30 -11.74 -8.12
C LYS A 76 -2.80 -11.49 -8.10
N HIS A 77 -2.38 -10.22 -8.10
CA HIS A 77 -0.98 -9.83 -8.06
C HIS A 77 -0.26 -10.32 -6.80
N ILE A 78 -0.82 -10.10 -5.61
CA ILE A 78 -0.26 -10.57 -4.34
C ILE A 78 -0.18 -12.09 -4.32
N LYS A 79 -1.26 -12.78 -4.69
CA LYS A 79 -1.28 -14.26 -4.75
C LYS A 79 -0.24 -14.80 -5.72
N GLN A 80 -0.04 -14.15 -6.86
CA GLN A 80 0.98 -14.53 -7.83
C GLN A 80 2.40 -14.29 -7.29
N ASN A 81 2.67 -13.12 -6.71
CA ASN A 81 3.96 -12.79 -6.10
C ASN A 81 4.35 -13.79 -5.00
N LEU A 82 3.41 -14.12 -4.11
CA LEU A 82 3.60 -15.14 -3.07
C LEU A 82 3.86 -16.52 -3.66
N LYS A 83 3.08 -16.94 -4.68
CA LYS A 83 3.25 -18.25 -5.32
C LYS A 83 4.55 -18.39 -6.10
N SER A 84 4.99 -17.34 -6.79
CA SER A 84 6.22 -17.38 -7.60
C SER A 84 7.48 -17.29 -6.74
N ASN A 85 7.38 -16.71 -5.54
CA ASN A 85 8.54 -16.43 -4.69
C ASN A 85 8.47 -17.12 -3.32
N TYR A 86 7.58 -18.09 -3.10
CA TYR A 86 7.39 -18.71 -1.78
C TYR A 86 8.70 -19.28 -1.21
N ASP A 87 9.54 -19.90 -2.04
CA ASP A 87 10.85 -20.40 -1.62
C ASP A 87 11.72 -19.31 -0.99
N LYS A 88 11.74 -18.12 -1.62
CA LYS A 88 12.53 -16.98 -1.17
C LYS A 88 11.93 -16.26 0.04
N ILE A 89 10.63 -16.42 0.25
CA ILE A 89 9.91 -15.80 1.37
C ILE A 89 9.98 -16.69 2.61
N PHE A 90 9.75 -17.99 2.47
CA PHE A 90 9.52 -18.91 3.60
C PHE A 90 10.64 -19.92 3.82
N LEU A 91 11.38 -20.31 2.78
CA LEU A 91 12.27 -21.47 2.83
C LEU A 91 13.76 -21.14 2.77
N LYS A 92 14.13 -19.99 2.21
CA LYS A 92 15.53 -19.59 2.06
C LYS A 92 15.84 -18.32 2.85
N PRO A 93 17.02 -18.23 3.49
CA PRO A 93 17.48 -16.96 4.05
C PRO A 93 17.66 -15.94 2.92
N ARG A 94 17.22 -14.69 3.16
CA ARG A 94 17.44 -13.60 2.22
C ARG A 94 18.94 -13.29 2.13
N LYS A 95 19.44 -13.12 0.91
CA LYS A 95 20.83 -12.75 0.64
C LYS A 95 20.87 -11.29 0.21
N PHE A 96 21.57 -10.46 0.97
CA PHE A 96 21.76 -9.05 0.65
C PHE A 96 23.21 -8.79 0.24
N ARG A 97 23.43 -8.01 -0.82
CA ARG A 97 24.75 -7.53 -1.22
C ARG A 97 24.85 -6.05 -0.92
N PHE A 98 25.94 -5.65 -0.27
CA PHE A 98 26.21 -4.25 0.02
C PHE A 98 27.63 -3.91 -0.44
N GLN A 99 27.77 -2.92 -1.32
CA GLN A 99 29.07 -2.50 -1.87
C GLN A 99 29.93 -3.69 -2.34
N ASP A 100 29.33 -4.58 -3.15
CA ASP A 100 29.95 -5.80 -3.68
C ASP A 100 30.43 -6.84 -2.63
N LYS A 101 30.10 -6.64 -1.35
CA LYS A 101 30.32 -7.60 -0.28
C LYS A 101 29.01 -8.30 0.07
N ALA A 102 29.03 -9.64 0.09
CA ALA A 102 27.90 -10.42 0.60
C ALA A 102 27.87 -10.29 2.13
N VAL A 103 26.72 -9.93 2.70
CA VAL A 103 26.52 -10.01 4.15
C VAL A 103 26.68 -11.48 4.55
N PRO A 104 27.51 -11.80 5.57
CA PRO A 104 27.70 -13.18 6.01
C PRO A 104 26.35 -13.73 6.47
N ILE A 105 25.84 -14.69 5.71
CA ILE A 105 24.72 -15.52 6.14
C ILE A 105 25.36 -16.51 7.10
N THR A 106 25.26 -16.28 8.41
CA THR A 106 25.44 -17.36 9.39
C THR A 106 24.64 -18.56 8.91
N ASP A 107 25.12 -19.80 9.10
CA ASP A 107 24.50 -21.06 8.67
C ASP A 107 23.05 -21.24 9.20
N MET A 108 22.12 -20.41 8.71
CA MET A 108 20.71 -20.35 9.06
C MET A 108 19.88 -21.18 8.09
N GLU A 109 20.49 -21.78 7.06
CA GLU A 109 19.79 -22.57 6.05
C GLU A 109 19.38 -23.92 6.65
N ILE A 110 18.08 -24.08 6.84
CA ILE A 110 17.53 -25.29 7.44
C ILE A 110 17.30 -26.32 6.34
N LYS A 111 17.88 -27.49 6.53
CA LYS A 111 17.64 -28.65 5.65
C LYS A 111 16.52 -29.49 6.24
N LEU A 112 15.31 -29.31 5.69
CA LEU A 112 14.18 -30.20 5.95
C LEU A 112 14.36 -31.51 5.16
N HIS A 113 13.76 -32.60 5.65
CA HIS A 113 13.69 -33.84 4.89
C HIS A 113 12.81 -33.64 3.64
N LYS A 114 13.06 -34.40 2.57
CA LYS A 114 12.35 -34.23 1.28
C LYS A 114 10.83 -34.33 1.40
N GLU A 115 10.35 -35.23 2.25
CA GLU A 115 8.93 -35.46 2.48
C GLU A 115 8.28 -34.29 3.24
N GLU A 116 8.93 -33.81 4.30
CA GLU A 116 8.50 -32.62 5.06
C GLU A 116 8.47 -31.39 4.16
N HIS A 117 9.50 -31.22 3.32
CA HIS A 117 9.57 -30.12 2.37
C HIS A 117 8.42 -30.15 1.36
N ALA A 118 8.10 -31.32 0.80
CA ALA A 118 6.99 -31.47 -0.14
C ALA A 118 5.64 -31.18 0.53
N LEU A 119 5.44 -31.65 1.76
CA LEU A 119 4.22 -31.39 2.54
C LEU A 119 4.08 -29.91 2.88
N LEU A 120 5.19 -29.28 3.30
CA LEU A 120 5.27 -27.86 3.61
C LEU A 120 4.94 -26.99 2.39
N GLU A 121 5.54 -27.31 1.25
CA GLU A 121 5.25 -26.62 -0.02
C GLU A 121 3.77 -26.69 -0.38
N GLN A 122 3.15 -27.87 -0.25
CA GLN A 122 1.74 -28.06 -0.55
C GLN A 122 0.86 -27.24 0.39
N LYS A 123 1.13 -27.24 1.70
CA LYS A 123 0.37 -26.46 2.68
C LYS A 123 0.57 -24.95 2.49
N ILE A 124 1.78 -24.49 2.18
CA ILE A 124 2.02 -23.09 1.85
C ILE A 124 1.16 -22.66 0.66
N LYS A 125 1.15 -23.45 -0.42
CA LYS A 125 0.41 -23.10 -1.65
C LYS A 125 -1.10 -23.13 -1.49
N ASN A 126 -1.63 -24.06 -0.69
CA ASN A 126 -3.06 -24.34 -0.59
C ASN A 126 -3.74 -23.69 0.62
N ILE A 127 -3.01 -23.40 1.70
CA ILE A 127 -3.55 -22.85 2.94
C ILE A 127 -2.97 -21.45 3.19
N LEU A 128 -1.66 -21.37 3.41
CA LEU A 128 -0.99 -20.13 3.85
C LEU A 128 -1.18 -18.97 2.85
N ILE A 129 -0.93 -19.20 1.56
CA ILE A 129 -1.03 -18.14 0.54
C ILE A 129 -2.48 -17.61 0.41
N PRO A 130 -3.52 -18.46 0.31
CA PRO A 130 -4.92 -17.99 0.36
C PRO A 130 -5.25 -17.17 1.60
N GLU A 131 -4.80 -17.58 2.79
CA GLU A 131 -5.06 -16.87 4.03
C GLU A 131 -4.33 -15.53 4.12
N LEU A 132 -3.04 -15.48 3.74
CA LEU A 132 -2.28 -14.24 3.62
C LEU A 132 -2.95 -13.26 2.63
N SER A 133 -3.50 -13.78 1.53
CA SER A 133 -4.24 -12.95 0.57
C SER A 133 -5.56 -12.42 1.13
N LYS A 134 -6.22 -13.15 2.03
CA LYS A 134 -7.43 -12.71 2.72
C LYS A 134 -7.09 -11.65 3.77
N GLU A 135 -6.00 -11.86 4.52
CA GLU A 135 -5.52 -10.91 5.52
C GLU A 135 -5.08 -9.59 4.87
N ALA A 136 -4.39 -9.66 3.73
CA ALA A 136 -4.08 -8.51 2.91
C ALA A 136 -5.32 -7.70 2.50
N GLN A 137 -6.42 -8.38 2.14
CA GLN A 137 -7.68 -7.73 1.81
C GLN A 137 -8.31 -7.06 3.03
N ASN A 138 -8.25 -7.69 4.20
CA ASN A 138 -8.77 -7.13 5.45
C ASN A 138 -8.00 -5.87 5.85
N GLN A 139 -6.67 -5.93 5.84
CA GLN A 139 -5.81 -4.79 6.12
C GLN A 139 -6.02 -3.64 5.13
N TYR A 140 -6.19 -3.95 3.84
CA TYR A 140 -6.52 -2.93 2.84
C TYR A 140 -7.87 -2.28 3.12
N THR A 141 -8.87 -3.07 3.49
CA THR A 141 -10.22 -2.56 3.80
C THR A 141 -10.20 -1.65 5.02
N GLN A 142 -9.49 -2.03 6.09
CA GLN A 142 -9.33 -1.20 7.29
C GLN A 142 -8.57 0.10 6.98
N ASN A 143 -7.42 -0.01 6.30
CA ASN A 143 -6.62 1.15 5.93
C ASN A 143 -7.24 2.01 4.82
N PHE A 144 -8.28 1.56 4.14
CA PHE A 144 -8.91 2.36 3.09
C PHE A 144 -9.52 3.65 3.66
N ILE A 145 -10.13 3.55 4.85
CA ILE A 145 -10.81 4.65 5.55
C ILE A 145 -9.82 5.45 6.40
N ASP A 146 -9.00 4.77 7.21
CA ASP A 146 -8.19 5.41 8.25
C ASP A 146 -6.79 5.85 7.79
N ARG A 147 -6.51 5.79 6.48
CA ARG A 147 -5.16 6.04 5.94
C ARG A 147 -4.64 7.42 6.33
N SER A 148 -3.45 7.45 6.93
CA SER A 148 -2.67 8.68 7.05
C SER A 148 -2.14 9.10 5.67
N HIS A 149 -2.13 10.39 5.33
CA HIS A 149 -1.58 10.90 4.06
C HIS A 149 -0.22 11.54 4.28
N THR A 150 0.63 10.89 5.07
CA THR A 150 1.92 11.43 5.51
C THR A 150 2.99 11.21 4.44
N THR A 151 2.93 10.08 3.74
CA THR A 151 3.92 9.70 2.73
C THR A 151 3.45 9.98 1.30
N ARG A 152 4.40 10.12 0.36
CA ARG A 152 4.09 10.28 -1.07
C ARG A 152 3.32 9.08 -1.63
N ASN A 153 3.69 7.87 -1.24
CA ASN A 153 3.06 6.64 -1.73
C ASN A 153 1.59 6.54 -1.31
N GLU A 154 1.23 6.98 -0.10
CA GLU A 154 -0.16 7.01 0.36
C GLU A 154 -1.02 8.00 -0.45
N LYS A 155 -0.48 9.19 -0.73
CA LYS A 155 -1.17 10.20 -1.56
C LYS A 155 -1.37 9.71 -2.99
N LEU A 156 -0.32 9.13 -3.59
CA LEU A 156 -0.40 8.55 -4.93
C LEU A 156 -1.39 7.38 -4.97
N LEU A 157 -1.42 6.53 -3.95
CA LEU A 157 -2.35 5.41 -3.88
C LEU A 157 -3.80 5.94 -3.87
N THR A 158 -4.10 6.94 -3.06
CA THR A 158 -5.42 7.58 -2.99
C THR A 158 -5.84 8.24 -4.30
N TYR A 159 -4.91 8.89 -5.01
CA TYR A 159 -5.17 9.44 -6.33
C TYR A 159 -5.52 8.34 -7.35
N ASN A 160 -4.71 7.27 -7.42
CA ASN A 160 -4.94 6.16 -8.36
C ASN A 160 -6.20 5.36 -8.00
N GLU A 161 -6.55 5.21 -6.71
CA GLU A 161 -7.82 4.62 -6.27
C GLU A 161 -9.01 5.42 -6.79
N SER A 162 -8.94 6.76 -6.69
CA SER A 162 -10.00 7.66 -7.17
C SER A 162 -10.16 7.57 -8.69
N LEU A 163 -9.06 7.62 -9.43
CA LEU A 163 -9.07 7.50 -10.89
C LEU A 163 -9.54 6.12 -11.35
N PHE A 164 -9.13 5.06 -10.67
CA PHE A 164 -9.60 3.72 -10.98
C PHE A 164 -11.12 3.62 -10.82
N LEU A 165 -11.67 4.11 -9.71
CA LEU A 165 -13.12 4.13 -9.49
C LEU A 165 -13.86 4.97 -10.52
N PHE A 166 -13.35 6.18 -10.79
CA PHE A 166 -13.90 7.07 -11.81
C PHE A 166 -13.97 6.35 -13.16
N SER A 167 -12.86 5.73 -13.57
CA SER A 167 -12.78 5.02 -14.84
C SER A 167 -13.63 3.74 -14.87
N LEU A 168 -13.78 3.04 -13.75
CA LEU A 168 -14.61 1.83 -13.67
C LEU A 168 -16.09 2.20 -13.88
N ILE A 169 -16.56 3.21 -13.15
CA ILE A 169 -17.96 3.66 -13.23
C ILE A 169 -18.23 4.30 -14.58
N SER A 170 -17.34 5.18 -15.05
CA SER A 170 -17.47 5.78 -16.38
C SER A 170 -17.50 4.73 -17.48
N SER A 171 -16.67 3.68 -17.40
CA SER A 171 -16.70 2.58 -18.38
C SER A 171 -18.04 1.85 -18.36
N ALA A 172 -18.61 1.57 -17.19
CA ALA A 172 -19.90 0.92 -17.08
C ALA A 172 -21.04 1.76 -17.68
N LEU A 173 -21.05 3.07 -17.37
CA LEU A 173 -22.03 4.03 -17.89
C LEU A 173 -21.89 4.23 -19.40
N LEU A 174 -20.68 4.40 -19.90
CA LEU A 174 -20.39 4.56 -21.34
C LEU A 174 -20.75 3.29 -22.13
N LEU A 175 -20.53 2.11 -21.56
CA LEU A 175 -20.96 0.84 -22.17
C LEU A 175 -22.48 0.76 -22.25
N LEU A 176 -23.19 1.18 -21.19
CA LEU A 176 -24.64 1.24 -21.18
C LEU A 176 -25.16 2.23 -22.23
N ASN A 177 -24.57 3.43 -22.31
CA ASN A 177 -24.92 4.45 -23.29
C ASN A 177 -24.65 4.00 -24.73
N LEU A 178 -23.52 3.33 -24.98
CA LEU A 178 -23.21 2.75 -26.29
C LEU A 178 -24.25 1.69 -26.68
N THR A 179 -24.61 0.81 -25.75
CA THR A 179 -25.62 -0.24 -25.97
C THR A 179 -26.99 0.38 -26.23
N LEU A 180 -27.34 1.43 -25.48
CA LEU A 180 -28.61 2.15 -25.60
C LEU A 180 -28.73 2.88 -26.95
N VAL A 181 -27.67 3.53 -27.44
CA VAL A 181 -27.64 4.12 -28.78
C VAL A 181 -27.89 3.07 -29.86
N ILE A 182 -27.31 1.87 -29.71
CA ILE A 182 -27.52 0.76 -30.65
C ILE A 182 -28.96 0.25 -30.58
N ILE A 183 -29.54 0.11 -29.39
CA ILE A 183 -30.95 -0.34 -29.24
C ILE A 183 -31.91 0.71 -29.80
N LEU A 184 -31.72 1.99 -29.47
CA LEU A 184 -32.54 3.11 -29.94
C LEU A 184 -32.51 3.30 -31.46
N ARG A 185 -31.52 2.72 -32.17
CA ARG A 185 -31.57 2.64 -33.62
C ARG A 185 -32.76 1.81 -34.11
N PHE A 186 -33.07 0.71 -33.44
CA PHE A 186 -34.03 -0.28 -33.90
C PHE A 186 -35.42 -0.10 -33.28
N THR A 187 -35.50 0.38 -32.04
CA THR A 187 -36.75 0.48 -31.29
C THR A 187 -36.76 1.72 -30.39
N SER A 188 -37.90 2.38 -30.24
CA SER A 188 -38.11 3.29 -29.10
C SER A 188 -38.13 2.46 -27.80
N ILE A 189 -37.72 3.08 -26.70
CA ILE A 189 -37.86 2.49 -25.37
C ILE A 189 -38.92 3.29 -24.63
N GLU A 190 -40.07 2.68 -24.44
CA GLU A 190 -41.16 3.21 -23.62
C GLU A 190 -41.06 2.60 -22.23
N LEU A 191 -40.70 3.42 -21.25
CA LEU A 191 -40.78 3.10 -19.82
C LEU A 191 -41.99 3.84 -19.25
N ASP A 192 -42.61 3.28 -18.19
CA ASP A 192 -43.78 3.87 -17.52
C ASP A 192 -43.58 5.33 -17.07
N PHE A 193 -42.33 5.82 -17.03
CA PHE A 193 -41.96 7.15 -16.56
C PHE A 193 -41.19 8.00 -17.59
N ILE A 194 -40.69 7.40 -18.69
CA ILE A 194 -39.82 8.06 -19.70
C ILE A 194 -40.06 7.42 -21.07
N VAL A 195 -40.15 8.24 -22.12
CA VAL A 195 -40.09 7.76 -23.51
C VAL A 195 -38.76 8.18 -24.15
N LEU A 196 -37.95 7.22 -24.55
CA LEU A 196 -36.74 7.43 -25.36
C LEU A 196 -37.07 7.10 -26.82
N ASP A 197 -37.10 8.15 -27.65
CA ASP A 197 -37.47 8.01 -29.05
C ASP A 197 -36.40 7.29 -29.87
N GLN A 198 -36.85 6.66 -30.95
CA GLN A 198 -35.99 5.98 -31.90
C GLN A 198 -35.06 6.97 -32.64
N LEU A 199 -33.78 6.62 -32.77
CA LEU A 199 -32.79 7.34 -33.57
C LEU A 199 -32.87 6.92 -35.05
N THR A 200 -33.70 7.62 -35.81
CA THR A 200 -33.95 7.34 -37.24
C THR A 200 -32.77 7.70 -38.15
N ASN A 201 -31.97 8.70 -37.79
CA ASN A 201 -30.81 9.12 -38.57
C ASN A 201 -29.57 8.24 -38.28
N ILE A 202 -29.12 7.48 -39.28
CA ILE A 202 -27.94 6.58 -39.16
C ILE A 202 -26.65 7.35 -38.86
N ALA A 203 -26.49 8.57 -39.38
CA ALA A 203 -25.30 9.39 -39.15
C ALA A 203 -25.19 9.77 -37.66
N ASN A 204 -26.31 10.12 -37.03
CA ASN A 204 -26.35 10.43 -35.60
C ASN A 204 -25.98 9.21 -34.75
N VAL A 205 -26.48 8.02 -35.11
CA VAL A 205 -26.12 6.76 -34.44
C VAL A 205 -24.62 6.49 -34.54
N ILE A 206 -24.02 6.67 -35.73
CA ILE A 206 -22.58 6.49 -35.92
C ILE A 206 -21.79 7.51 -35.09
N ILE A 207 -22.20 8.79 -35.08
CA ILE A 207 -21.53 9.84 -34.31
C ILE A 207 -21.57 9.53 -32.81
N PHE A 208 -22.75 9.24 -32.26
CA PHE A 208 -22.89 8.93 -30.82
C PHE A 208 -22.18 7.64 -30.45
N ALA A 209 -22.29 6.57 -31.26
CA ALA A 209 -21.56 5.33 -31.02
C ALA A 209 -20.04 5.55 -31.07
N SER A 210 -19.54 6.40 -31.97
CA SER A 210 -18.12 6.75 -32.05
C SER A 210 -17.67 7.54 -30.82
N ILE A 211 -18.45 8.54 -30.38
CA ILE A 211 -18.15 9.33 -29.18
C ILE A 211 -18.10 8.42 -27.95
N PHE A 212 -19.15 7.62 -27.71
CA PHE A 212 -19.18 6.71 -26.57
C PHE A 212 -18.11 5.63 -26.66
N GLY A 213 -17.83 5.11 -27.86
CA GLY A 213 -16.77 4.14 -28.10
C GLY A 213 -15.37 4.68 -27.77
N VAL A 214 -15.03 5.89 -28.25
CA VAL A 214 -13.74 6.53 -27.97
C VAL A 214 -13.60 6.85 -26.47
N LEU A 215 -14.65 7.38 -25.84
CA LEU A 215 -14.65 7.64 -24.40
C LEU A 215 -14.53 6.34 -23.59
N LEU A 216 -15.22 5.27 -24.00
CA LEU A 216 -15.16 3.96 -23.35
C LEU A 216 -13.74 3.39 -23.42
N LEU A 217 -13.11 3.40 -24.61
CA LEU A 217 -11.73 2.94 -24.77
C LEU A 217 -10.75 3.76 -23.92
N SER A 218 -10.93 5.07 -23.87
CA SER A 218 -10.10 5.97 -23.04
C SER A 218 -10.27 5.65 -21.54
N SER A 219 -11.51 5.42 -21.11
CA SER A 219 -11.85 5.05 -19.75
C SER A 219 -11.29 3.68 -19.36
N LEU A 220 -11.40 2.68 -20.24
CA LEU A 220 -10.81 1.35 -20.02
C LEU A 220 -9.28 1.40 -19.95
N TYR A 221 -8.63 2.23 -20.78
CA TYR A 221 -7.19 2.44 -20.71
C TYR A 221 -6.78 3.06 -19.36
N LEU A 222 -7.50 4.10 -18.91
CA LEU A 222 -7.27 4.69 -17.59
C LEU A 222 -7.45 3.66 -16.47
N MET A 223 -8.48 2.82 -16.55
CA MET A 223 -8.73 1.76 -15.58
C MET A 223 -7.55 0.77 -15.52
N TYR A 224 -7.06 0.33 -16.69
CA TYR A 224 -5.90 -0.57 -16.78
C TYR A 224 -4.62 0.05 -16.21
N ALA A 225 -4.31 1.30 -16.58
CA ALA A 225 -3.12 2.00 -16.12
C ALA A 225 -3.14 2.18 -14.59
N ASN A 226 -4.28 2.60 -14.03
CA ASN A 226 -4.43 2.78 -12.58
C ASN A 226 -4.41 1.43 -11.84
N SER A 227 -4.98 0.36 -12.38
CA SER A 227 -4.88 -1.00 -11.81
C SER A 227 -3.42 -1.45 -11.62
N LYS A 228 -2.56 -1.19 -12.61
CA LYS A 228 -1.12 -1.49 -12.52
C LYS A 228 -0.45 -0.69 -11.39
N ASN A 229 -0.79 0.59 -11.25
CA ASN A 229 -0.27 1.44 -10.18
C ASN A 229 -0.75 0.98 -8.81
N LEU A 230 -2.02 0.59 -8.67
CA LEU A 230 -2.57 0.02 -7.42
C LEU A 230 -1.78 -1.23 -6.99
N CYS A 231 -1.50 -2.14 -7.92
CA CYS A 231 -0.73 -3.35 -7.65
C CYS A 231 0.69 -3.04 -7.13
N SER A 232 1.32 -1.97 -7.61
CA SER A 232 2.65 -1.55 -7.16
C SER A 232 2.63 -0.77 -5.83
N LEU A 233 1.60 0.05 -5.60
CA LEU A 233 1.54 0.97 -4.47
C LEU A 233 1.00 0.31 -3.19
N ILE A 234 0.05 -0.61 -3.29
CA ILE A 234 -0.57 -1.26 -2.12
C ILE A 234 0.46 -2.01 -1.25
N PRO A 235 1.37 -2.85 -1.81
CA PRO A 235 2.43 -3.49 -1.02
C PRO A 235 3.39 -2.48 -0.36
N LYS A 236 3.50 -1.26 -0.92
CA LYS A 236 4.34 -0.17 -0.40
C LYS A 236 3.64 0.70 0.63
N VAL A 237 2.40 0.40 1.03
CA VAL A 237 1.62 1.19 1.99
C VAL A 237 1.11 0.31 3.14
N LEU A 238 0.87 -0.98 2.89
CA LEU A 238 0.28 -1.89 3.87
C LEU A 238 1.27 -2.94 4.38
N PRO A 239 1.12 -3.42 5.64
CA PRO A 239 1.95 -4.47 6.21
C PRO A 239 1.54 -5.87 5.72
N ILE A 240 1.79 -6.13 4.44
CA ILE A 240 1.48 -7.38 3.75
C ILE A 240 2.78 -8.08 3.35
N ILE A 241 2.88 -9.40 3.53
CA ILE A 241 4.03 -10.15 3.00
C ILE A 241 4.06 -9.99 1.49
N TYR A 242 5.17 -9.44 1.01
CA TYR A 242 5.43 -9.22 -0.39
C TYR A 242 6.92 -9.48 -0.64
N TYR A 243 7.23 -10.23 -1.68
CA TYR A 243 8.61 -10.36 -2.13
C TYR A 243 8.98 -9.15 -2.98
N GLU A 244 9.80 -8.28 -2.39
CA GLU A 244 10.51 -7.24 -3.13
C GLU A 244 11.83 -7.81 -3.68
N PRO A 245 12.16 -7.60 -4.96
CA PRO A 245 13.47 -7.94 -5.50
C PRO A 245 14.59 -7.22 -4.73
N GLU A 246 15.68 -7.93 -4.44
CA GLU A 246 16.83 -7.36 -3.71
C GLU A 246 17.43 -6.14 -4.43
N GLU A 247 17.41 -6.10 -5.77
CA GLU A 247 17.86 -4.93 -6.55
C GLU A 247 17.09 -3.65 -6.22
N GLU A 248 15.78 -3.73 -5.96
CA GLU A 248 14.99 -2.56 -5.56
C GLU A 248 15.36 -2.10 -4.15
N ARG A 249 15.64 -3.06 -3.26
CA ARG A 249 16.09 -2.81 -1.89
C ARG A 249 17.46 -2.16 -1.85
N GLU A 250 18.43 -2.72 -2.57
CA GLU A 250 19.79 -2.19 -2.74
C GLU A 250 19.73 -0.76 -3.30
N LYS A 251 18.94 -0.54 -4.35
CA LYS A 251 18.76 0.79 -4.95
C LYS A 251 18.28 1.84 -3.94
N ARG A 252 17.37 1.50 -3.02
CA ARG A 252 16.91 2.45 -1.99
C ARG A 252 18.04 2.86 -1.05
N ILE A 253 18.85 1.89 -0.62
CA ILE A 253 19.95 2.15 0.31
C ILE A 253 21.06 2.93 -0.40
N THR A 254 21.42 2.53 -1.62
CA THR A 254 22.40 3.26 -2.44
C THR A 254 21.94 4.69 -2.71
N GLN A 255 20.63 4.95 -2.87
CA GLN A 255 20.12 6.32 -2.98
C GLN A 255 20.32 7.13 -1.70
N ILE A 256 20.10 6.53 -0.53
CA ILE A 256 20.32 7.21 0.75
C ILE A 256 21.80 7.57 0.90
N LEU A 257 22.69 6.60 0.65
CA LEU A 257 24.13 6.80 0.72
C LEU A 257 24.60 7.82 -0.29
N ALA A 258 24.15 7.73 -1.54
CA ALA A 258 24.49 8.69 -2.58
C ALA A 258 24.08 10.11 -2.20
N ILE A 259 22.94 10.31 -1.52
CA ILE A 259 22.54 11.63 -1.02
C ILE A 259 23.42 12.05 0.17
N ALA A 260 23.67 11.14 1.11
CA ALA A 260 24.46 11.39 2.32
C ALA A 260 25.92 11.74 2.00
N GLU A 261 26.54 11.01 1.08
CA GLU A 261 27.94 11.15 0.67
C GLU A 261 28.14 12.19 -0.44
N PHE A 262 27.06 12.73 -1.02
CA PHE A 262 27.18 13.67 -2.14
C PHE A 262 28.03 14.89 -1.75
N PRO A 263 29.19 15.11 -2.40
CA PRO A 263 30.07 16.21 -2.06
C PRO A 263 29.58 17.49 -2.74
N VAL A 264 28.50 18.09 -2.21
CA VAL A 264 27.96 19.36 -2.76
C VAL A 264 29.03 20.47 -2.74
N SER A 265 29.96 20.39 -1.79
CA SER A 265 31.16 21.22 -1.66
C SER A 265 32.17 21.07 -2.81
N ASN A 266 31.95 20.22 -3.80
CA ASN A 266 32.80 20.14 -4.98
C ASN A 266 32.17 20.78 -6.23
N LEU A 267 30.88 21.15 -6.18
CA LEU A 267 30.15 21.68 -7.34
C LEU A 267 30.20 23.20 -7.48
N PHE A 268 30.55 23.92 -6.41
CA PHE A 268 30.52 25.37 -6.37
C PHE A 268 31.90 25.94 -6.02
N VAL A 269 32.16 27.20 -6.38
CA VAL A 269 33.37 27.91 -5.93
C VAL A 269 33.25 28.20 -4.43
N ARG A 270 34.36 28.11 -3.65
CA ARG A 270 34.38 28.25 -2.18
C ARG A 270 33.60 29.46 -1.62
N ARG A 271 33.57 30.57 -2.34
CA ARG A 271 32.82 31.79 -1.95
C ARG A 271 31.30 31.55 -1.98
N THR A 272 30.81 30.98 -3.08
CA THR A 272 29.40 30.63 -3.30
C THR A 272 28.94 29.51 -2.36
N GLN A 273 29.83 28.59 -1.98
CA GLN A 273 29.52 27.55 -0.99
C GLN A 273 29.20 28.13 0.38
N ARG A 274 29.98 29.10 0.87
CA ARG A 274 29.73 29.72 2.18
C ARG A 274 28.42 30.49 2.19
N GLU A 275 28.08 31.15 1.09
CA GLU A 275 26.82 31.89 0.93
C GLU A 275 25.60 30.95 0.85
N LEU A 276 25.72 29.81 0.17
CA LEU A 276 24.62 28.86 -0.05
C LEU A 276 24.62 27.66 0.91
N PHE A 277 25.56 27.59 1.86
CA PHE A 277 25.75 26.42 2.72
C PHE A 277 24.45 26.01 3.44
N GLY A 278 23.75 26.97 4.05
CA GLY A 278 22.50 26.71 4.75
C GLY A 278 21.41 26.15 3.83
N VAL A 279 21.25 26.71 2.62
CA VAL A 279 20.26 26.26 1.63
C VAL A 279 20.59 24.86 1.11
N ILE A 280 21.88 24.60 0.85
CA ILE A 280 22.37 23.30 0.41
C ILE A 280 22.15 22.23 1.49
N ASP A 281 22.51 22.54 2.74
CA ASP A 281 22.35 21.63 3.87
C ASP A 281 20.88 21.34 4.15
N GLU A 282 20.02 22.35 4.09
CA GLU A 282 18.56 22.19 4.26
C GLU A 282 17.94 21.36 3.14
N ALA A 283 18.34 21.60 1.88
CA ALA A 283 17.88 20.79 0.75
C ALA A 283 18.34 19.32 0.85
N LYS A 284 19.61 19.10 1.23
CA LYS A 284 20.16 17.76 1.47
C LYS A 284 19.41 17.06 2.61
N LYS A 285 19.18 17.75 3.73
CA LYS A 285 18.37 17.25 4.86
C LYS A 285 16.97 16.87 4.43
N GLN A 286 16.29 17.71 3.64
CA GLN A 286 14.92 17.44 3.18
C GLN A 286 14.84 16.22 2.25
N LEU A 287 15.80 16.08 1.32
CA LEU A 287 15.91 14.92 0.43
C LEU A 287 16.20 13.64 1.21
N LEU A 288 17.17 13.69 2.12
CA LEU A 288 17.57 12.56 2.97
C LEU A 288 16.40 12.15 3.89
N PHE A 289 15.77 13.10 4.57
CA PHE A 289 14.65 12.87 5.47
C PHE A 289 13.52 12.11 4.76
N THR A 290 13.13 12.55 3.57
CA THR A 290 12.07 11.89 2.80
C THR A 290 12.42 10.43 2.50
N LYS A 291 13.67 10.16 2.09
CA LYS A 291 14.13 8.81 1.77
C LYS A 291 14.29 7.90 2.98
N LEU A 292 14.74 8.46 4.10
CA LEU A 292 14.82 7.76 5.38
C LEU A 292 13.43 7.39 5.89
N VAL A 293 12.48 8.33 5.89
CA VAL A 293 11.08 8.06 6.31
C VAL A 293 10.44 6.97 5.45
N GLU A 294 10.63 7.03 4.12
CA GLU A 294 10.14 5.97 3.21
C GLU A 294 10.73 4.60 3.56
N THR A 295 12.03 4.53 3.83
CA THR A 295 12.75 3.29 4.12
C THR A 295 12.40 2.72 5.49
N ILE A 296 12.32 3.55 6.53
CA ILE A 296 11.90 3.17 7.88
C ILE A 296 10.45 2.67 7.85
N SER A 297 9.56 3.37 7.15
CA SER A 297 8.16 2.95 6.99
C SER A 297 8.06 1.60 6.30
N TRP A 298 8.91 1.35 5.30
CA TRP A 298 8.95 0.07 4.60
C TRP A 298 9.44 -1.06 5.53
N TYR A 299 10.53 -0.83 6.27
CA TYR A 299 11.06 -1.78 7.24
C TYR A 299 10.03 -2.14 8.31
N TYR A 300 9.40 -1.15 8.94
CA TYR A 300 8.36 -1.38 9.95
C TYR A 300 7.20 -2.25 9.43
N ARG A 301 6.77 -2.00 8.19
CA ARG A 301 5.70 -2.77 7.56
C ARG A 301 6.14 -4.20 7.20
N ASP A 302 7.37 -4.40 6.75
CA ASP A 302 7.92 -5.75 6.48
C ASP A 302 7.99 -6.56 7.79
N GLU A 303 8.46 -5.96 8.89
CA GLU A 303 8.49 -6.62 10.20
C GLU A 303 7.09 -6.97 10.73
N MET A 304 6.15 -6.03 10.60
CA MET A 304 4.75 -6.29 10.96
C MET A 304 4.13 -7.39 10.08
N ALA A 305 4.41 -7.37 8.77
CA ALA A 305 3.97 -8.39 7.83
C ALA A 305 4.52 -9.78 8.17
N LYS A 306 5.82 -9.87 8.51
CA LYS A 306 6.47 -11.10 9.00
C LYS A 306 5.84 -11.57 10.29
N SER A 307 5.58 -10.70 11.26
CA SER A 307 4.91 -11.10 12.51
C SER A 307 3.52 -11.71 12.25
N ILE A 308 2.72 -11.11 11.36
CA ILE A 308 1.39 -11.61 11.01
C ILE A 308 1.49 -12.94 10.26
N ALA A 309 2.39 -13.03 9.29
CA ALA A 309 2.57 -14.25 8.51
C ALA A 309 3.18 -15.39 9.32
N TRP A 310 4.04 -15.09 10.29
CA TRP A 310 4.62 -16.08 11.20
C TRP A 310 3.55 -16.80 12.00
N LYS A 311 2.49 -16.11 12.44
CA LYS A 311 1.37 -16.76 13.16
C LYS A 311 0.74 -17.87 12.31
N LEU A 312 0.35 -17.53 11.07
CA LEU A 312 -0.23 -18.50 10.13
C LEU A 312 0.77 -19.57 9.71
N TYR A 313 2.05 -19.21 9.55
CA TYR A 313 3.08 -20.16 9.17
C TYR A 313 3.39 -21.16 10.29
N LYS A 314 3.40 -20.70 11.55
CA LYS A 314 3.59 -21.55 12.73
C LYS A 314 2.48 -22.60 12.84
N GLU A 315 1.22 -22.21 12.61
CA GLU A 315 0.08 -23.14 12.57
C GLU A 315 0.32 -24.25 11.52
N VAL A 316 0.77 -23.89 10.32
CA VAL A 316 1.11 -24.87 9.27
C VAL A 316 2.25 -25.80 9.71
N LEU A 317 3.31 -25.27 10.36
CA LEU A 317 4.43 -26.07 10.86
C LEU A 317 4.02 -27.02 11.99
N GLU A 318 3.10 -26.60 12.85
CA GLU A 318 2.50 -27.43 13.91
C GLU A 318 1.70 -28.58 13.33
N GLU A 319 0.88 -28.34 12.30
CA GLU A 319 0.13 -29.39 11.64
C GLU A 319 1.02 -30.40 10.89
N ILE A 320 2.23 -30.01 10.50
CA ILE A 320 3.24 -30.90 9.88
C ILE A 320 4.04 -31.66 10.94
N GLN A 321 3.88 -31.33 12.22
CA GLN A 321 4.60 -31.93 13.35
C GLN A 321 6.13 -31.70 13.29
N ILE A 322 6.55 -30.53 12.80
CA ILE A 322 7.98 -30.15 12.82
C ILE A 322 8.45 -30.01 14.29
N PRO A 323 9.65 -30.50 14.65
CA PRO A 323 10.19 -30.33 16.01
C PRO A 323 10.36 -28.86 16.41
N GLU A 324 10.18 -28.53 17.68
CA GLU A 324 10.30 -27.13 18.18
C GLU A 324 11.67 -26.51 17.91
N GLU A 325 12.77 -27.25 18.10
CA GLU A 325 14.12 -26.76 17.75
C GLU A 325 14.25 -26.35 16.28
N THR A 326 13.57 -27.08 15.38
CA THR A 326 13.56 -26.76 13.96
C THR A 326 12.66 -25.55 13.68
N LYS A 327 11.50 -25.44 14.34
CA LYS A 327 10.63 -24.25 14.24
C LYS A 327 11.34 -22.98 14.69
N GLU A 328 12.09 -23.01 15.79
CA GLU A 328 12.87 -21.85 16.25
C GLU A 328 13.93 -21.41 15.23
N LYS A 329 14.59 -22.37 14.58
CA LYS A 329 15.51 -22.06 13.48
C LYS A 329 14.75 -21.44 12.31
N ILE A 330 13.59 -22.00 11.93
CA ILE A 330 12.78 -21.47 10.81
C ILE A 330 12.32 -20.05 11.14
N GLU A 331 11.95 -19.78 12.39
CA GLU A 331 11.58 -18.45 12.86
C GLU A 331 12.72 -17.45 12.69
N LYS A 332 13.92 -17.81 13.17
CA LYS A 332 15.13 -16.98 13.03
C LYS A 332 15.44 -16.72 11.56
N GLN A 333 15.34 -17.73 10.71
CA GLN A 333 15.56 -17.60 9.26
C GLN A 333 14.52 -16.69 8.61
N PHE A 334 13.23 -16.86 8.95
CA PHE A 334 12.11 -16.11 8.37
C PHE A 334 12.12 -14.63 8.78
N LYS A 335 12.50 -14.35 10.03
CA LYS A 335 12.60 -12.99 10.58
C LYS A 335 13.94 -12.32 10.29
N TYR A 336 14.92 -13.04 9.76
CA TYR A 336 16.24 -12.48 9.48
C TYR A 336 16.15 -11.29 8.54
N ASP A 337 16.72 -10.16 8.96
CA ASP A 337 16.97 -9.01 8.12
C ASP A 337 18.47 -8.68 8.05
N PRO A 338 19.12 -8.84 6.87
CA PRO A 338 20.51 -8.46 6.67
C PRO A 338 20.83 -7.00 7.03
N LEU A 339 19.88 -6.07 6.87
CA LEU A 339 20.12 -4.65 7.17
C LEU A 339 20.16 -4.37 8.65
N SER A 340 19.22 -4.94 9.43
CA SER A 340 19.24 -4.77 10.88
C SER A 340 20.52 -5.36 11.46
N HIS A 341 21.00 -6.48 10.91
CA HIS A 341 22.26 -7.09 11.30
C HIS A 341 23.49 -6.24 10.90
N LEU A 342 23.50 -5.63 9.72
CA LEU A 342 24.57 -4.69 9.33
C LEU A 342 24.61 -3.48 10.26
N ILE A 343 23.46 -2.86 10.48
CA ILE A 343 23.28 -1.70 11.36
C ILE A 343 23.69 -2.06 12.79
N SER A 344 23.23 -3.18 13.35
CA SER A 344 23.60 -3.58 14.71
C SER A 344 25.10 -3.90 14.82
N SER A 345 25.67 -4.60 13.83
CA SER A 345 27.08 -5.00 13.83
C SER A 345 28.08 -3.86 13.64
N GLN A 346 27.66 -2.72 13.07
CA GLN A 346 28.53 -1.57 12.81
C GLN A 346 28.31 -0.40 13.77
N ILE A 347 27.13 -0.27 14.38
CA ILE A 347 26.73 0.93 15.13
C ILE A 347 26.85 0.75 16.65
N LEU A 348 26.67 -0.48 17.15
CA LEU A 348 26.62 -0.75 18.58
C LEU A 348 27.71 -1.74 18.99
N THR A 349 28.34 -1.50 20.14
CA THR A 349 29.17 -2.55 20.76
C THR A 349 28.27 -3.67 21.30
N SER A 350 28.81 -4.88 21.50
CA SER A 350 28.03 -6.01 22.04
C SER A 350 27.36 -5.67 23.38
N ASP A 351 28.01 -4.83 24.18
CA ASP A 351 27.53 -4.41 25.49
C ASP A 351 26.39 -3.40 25.37
N GLU A 352 26.46 -2.48 24.39
CA GLU A 352 25.38 -1.54 24.06
C GLU A 352 24.17 -2.28 23.49
N GLU A 353 24.39 -3.30 22.65
CA GLU A 353 23.32 -4.14 22.09
C GLU A 353 22.61 -4.95 23.19
N GLN A 354 23.35 -5.54 24.13
CA GLN A 354 22.76 -6.24 25.28
C GLN A 354 21.98 -5.29 26.19
N ALA A 355 22.50 -4.08 26.44
CA ALA A 355 21.82 -3.07 27.25
C ALA A 355 20.50 -2.61 26.59
N ILE A 356 20.52 -2.32 25.29
CA ILE A 356 19.32 -1.95 24.53
C ILE A 356 18.31 -3.09 24.51
N LYS A 357 18.76 -4.33 24.36
CA LYS A 357 17.87 -5.50 24.38
C LYS A 357 17.19 -5.66 25.73
N ALA A 358 17.93 -5.53 26.83
CA ALA A 358 17.37 -5.56 28.18
C ALA A 358 16.37 -4.41 28.41
N ASP A 359 16.66 -3.21 27.91
CA ASP A 359 15.75 -2.07 27.97
C ASP A 359 14.45 -2.33 27.20
N ILE A 360 14.55 -2.85 25.97
CA ILE A 360 13.39 -3.17 25.13
C ILE A 360 12.55 -4.29 25.75
N ASP A 361 13.17 -5.32 26.32
CA ASP A 361 12.46 -6.41 26.99
C ASP A 361 11.67 -5.89 28.20
N TYR A 362 12.29 -5.02 29.02
CA TYR A 362 11.61 -4.34 30.13
C TYR A 362 10.46 -3.44 29.64
N ILE A 363 10.68 -2.64 28.59
CA ILE A 363 9.66 -1.77 28.00
C ILE A 363 8.46 -2.60 27.51
N ASN A 364 8.72 -3.71 26.80
CA ASN A 364 7.68 -4.58 26.28
C ASN A 364 6.86 -5.22 27.42
N GLU A 365 7.51 -5.67 28.49
CA GLU A 365 6.82 -6.22 29.66
C GLU A 365 5.87 -5.18 30.29
N LYS A 366 6.31 -3.92 30.41
CA LYS A 366 5.53 -2.84 31.03
C LYS A 366 4.46 -2.26 30.11
N ILE A 367 4.68 -2.19 28.79
CA ILE A 367 3.67 -1.72 27.83
C ILE A 367 2.42 -2.60 27.83
N VAL A 368 2.57 -3.92 28.01
CA VAL A 368 1.43 -4.86 28.04
C VAL A 368 0.47 -4.58 29.20
N VAL A 369 0.98 -4.04 30.32
CA VAL A 369 0.19 -3.69 31.52
C VAL A 369 0.21 -2.19 31.82
N TRP A 370 0.45 -1.36 30.80
CA TRP A 370 0.73 0.07 30.94
C TRP A 370 -0.24 0.81 31.88
N ASP A 371 -1.55 0.58 31.74
CA ASP A 371 -2.61 1.23 32.52
C ASP A 371 -2.62 0.83 34.01
N LYS A 372 -1.96 -0.26 34.38
CA LYS A 372 -1.84 -0.77 35.76
C LYS A 372 -0.46 -0.50 36.37
N THR A 373 0.44 0.09 35.59
CA THR A 373 1.84 0.30 35.97
C THR A 373 1.96 1.61 36.75
N ARG A 374 2.86 1.68 37.75
CA ARG A 374 3.08 2.91 38.54
C ARG A 374 3.64 4.02 37.65
N SER A 375 3.34 5.28 37.96
CA SER A 375 3.82 6.41 37.13
C SER A 375 5.35 6.51 37.07
N GLU A 376 6.05 6.07 38.12
CA GLU A 376 7.52 6.02 38.14
C GLU A 376 8.06 5.00 37.11
N GLU A 377 7.43 3.83 37.03
CA GLU A 377 7.78 2.78 36.07
C GLU A 377 7.42 3.18 34.64
N GLN A 378 6.29 3.87 34.44
CA GLN A 378 5.93 4.45 33.13
C GLN A 378 6.95 5.51 32.68
N THR A 379 7.40 6.36 33.61
CA THR A 379 8.43 7.39 33.36
C THR A 379 9.77 6.73 33.05
N LEU A 380 10.13 5.67 33.78
CA LEU A 380 11.33 4.88 33.49
C LEU A 380 11.26 4.25 32.10
N SER A 381 10.15 3.61 31.72
CA SER A 381 9.98 3.07 30.36
C SER A 381 10.12 4.16 29.30
N PHE A 382 9.59 5.36 29.53
CA PHE A 382 9.76 6.49 28.62
C PHE A 382 11.22 6.94 28.50
N LEU A 383 11.95 7.03 29.62
CA LEU A 383 13.37 7.37 29.65
C LEU A 383 14.23 6.28 28.98
N LEU A 384 13.88 5.00 29.13
CA LEU A 384 14.57 3.90 28.47
C LEU A 384 14.33 3.92 26.96
N ILE A 385 13.12 4.25 26.50
CA ILE A 385 12.83 4.49 25.08
C ILE A 385 13.70 5.64 24.56
N TYR A 386 13.74 6.76 25.28
CA TYR A 386 14.56 7.91 24.91
C TYR A 386 16.05 7.56 24.87
N ARG A 387 16.58 6.88 25.88
CA ARG A 387 17.98 6.43 25.96
C ARG A 387 18.33 5.50 24.80
N THR A 388 17.46 4.55 24.51
CA THR A 388 17.64 3.60 23.40
C THR A 388 17.71 4.35 22.07
N LEU A 389 16.77 5.27 21.83
CA LEU A 389 16.75 6.12 20.65
C LEU A 389 17.98 7.02 20.57
N GLU A 390 18.35 7.70 21.66
CA GLU A 390 19.51 8.59 21.74
C GLU A 390 20.80 7.83 21.44
N THR A 391 20.98 6.64 22.03
CA THR A 391 22.19 5.82 21.83
C THR A 391 22.31 5.42 20.36
N ILE A 392 21.21 4.93 19.77
CA ILE A 392 21.16 4.59 18.34
C ILE A 392 21.45 5.83 17.47
N PHE A 393 20.84 6.98 17.79
CA PHE A 393 20.97 8.21 17.00
C PHE A 393 22.37 8.82 17.10
N ARG A 394 22.93 8.89 18.31
CA ARG A 394 24.27 9.43 18.57
C ARG A 394 25.35 8.57 17.92
N ARG A 395 25.20 7.25 17.97
CA ARG A 395 26.14 6.34 17.29
C ARG A 395 26.02 6.45 15.78
N SER A 396 24.81 6.50 15.25
CA SER A 396 24.55 6.73 13.82
C SER A 396 25.14 8.06 13.32
N LEU A 397 25.13 9.11 14.15
CA LEU A 397 25.79 10.39 13.85
C LEU A 397 27.32 10.28 13.93
N SER A 398 27.88 9.61 14.94
CA SER A 398 29.33 9.47 15.07
C SER A 398 29.97 8.63 13.96
N SER A 399 29.24 7.63 13.42
CA SER A 399 29.70 6.84 12.28
C SER A 399 29.71 7.63 10.96
N LEU A 400 28.98 8.76 10.89
CA LEU A 400 28.97 9.65 9.73
C LEU A 400 30.13 10.67 9.74
N ASP A 401 30.82 10.84 10.87
CA ASP A 401 31.95 11.77 11.03
C ASP A 401 33.33 11.08 10.87
N THR A 402 33.37 9.75 10.72
CA THR A 402 34.64 8.96 10.68
C THR A 402 35.05 8.44 9.30
N ASP A 403 34.41 8.88 8.22
CA ASP A 403 34.89 8.79 6.84
C ASP A 403 35.01 10.19 6.23
#